data_AF-A0A3N5CR53-F1
#
_entry.id   AF-A0A3N5CR53-F1
#
_cell.length_a   1.000
_cell.length_b   1.000
_cell.length_c   1.000
_cell.angle_alpha   90.00
_cell.angle_beta   90.00
_cell.angle_gamma   90.00
#
_symmetry.space_group_name_H-M   'P 1'
#
loop_
_entity.id
_entity.type
_entity.pdbx_description
1 polymer ?
#
loop_
_entity_poly.entity_id
_entity_poly.type
_entity_poly.pdbx_seq_one_letter_code
_entity_poly.pdbx_strand_id
1 'polypeptide(L)'
;MSRNKPVGLDEEQQRVIEQAIESAPTDGPDEIVRTAIREGEAQNVPMPTREKVRRFVLARREPRLTDELASLANLIVDHTVLELPVDFGTGMIERPLATVVIDATIHRIVALEISRGPPSTKIIASSLRAALGPARKPEGEHVIERIAVPRVSDKDWPLLCDAIDRAGLSLNVLEVGPYGHGRCIEALLGQRQEGMRFRPRLVEASPDRRSILPRSSHVPLDAERTRDLVKARLKVDDDTGLSCDLTGPCFRELLDRLGSLSGDQAS
;
A
#
# COMPACT_ATOMS: atom_id res chain seq x y z
N MET A 1 17.98 -7.27 4.42
CA MET A 1 17.70 -8.36 5.37
C MET A 1 16.45 -9.08 4.88
N SER A 2 16.66 -10.29 4.35
CA SER A 2 15.66 -11.13 3.67
C SER A 2 14.59 -11.65 4.63
N ARG A 3 13.40 -11.95 4.09
CA ARG A 3 12.24 -12.61 4.72
C ARG A 3 12.54 -13.90 5.51
N ASN A 4 13.76 -14.45 5.46
CA ASN A 4 14.09 -15.77 5.98
C ASN A 4 14.97 -15.77 7.25
N LYS A 5 14.81 -14.82 8.17
CA LYS A 5 15.26 -15.13 9.54
C LYS A 5 14.25 -16.12 10.11
N PRO A 6 14.64 -17.37 10.45
CA PRO A 6 13.72 -18.31 11.07
C PRO A 6 13.13 -17.63 12.30
N VAL A 7 11.81 -17.40 12.27
CA VAL A 7 11.08 -17.06 13.48
C VAL A 7 11.32 -18.26 14.37
N GLY A 8 12.05 -18.10 15.49
CA GLY A 8 12.51 -19.23 16.31
C GLY A 8 11.35 -19.92 17.03
N LEU A 9 10.47 -20.55 16.28
CA LEU A 9 9.32 -21.32 16.68
C LEU A 9 9.71 -22.78 16.65
N ASP A 10 9.29 -23.53 17.67
CA ASP A 10 9.37 -24.99 17.61
C ASP A 10 8.40 -25.55 16.55
N GLU A 11 8.59 -26.80 16.18
CA GLU A 11 7.81 -27.44 15.10
C GLU A 11 6.31 -27.57 15.45
N GLU A 12 5.98 -27.72 16.73
CA GLU A 12 4.59 -27.82 17.19
C GLU A 12 3.87 -26.48 17.10
N GLN A 13 4.50 -25.39 17.53
CA GLN A 13 3.99 -24.03 17.34
C GLN A 13 3.79 -23.71 15.86
N GLN A 14 4.75 -24.08 15.00
CA GLN A 14 4.62 -23.86 13.56
C GLN A 14 3.40 -24.59 13.01
N ARG A 15 3.23 -25.87 13.36
CA ARG A 15 2.09 -26.70 12.92
C ARG A 15 0.74 -26.09 13.32
N VAL A 16 0.60 -25.64 14.57
CA VAL A 16 -0.63 -24.98 15.04
C VAL A 16 -0.92 -23.71 14.25
N ILE A 17 0.10 -22.88 14.01
CA ILE A 17 -0.08 -21.62 13.27
C ILE A 17 -0.39 -21.90 11.80
N GLU A 18 0.26 -22.88 11.17
CA GLU A 18 -0.02 -23.29 9.78
C GLU A 18 -1.45 -23.81 9.64
N GLN A 19 -1.92 -24.64 10.57
CA GLN A 19 -3.31 -25.10 10.60
C GLN A 19 -4.31 -23.93 10.73
N ALA A 20 -4.01 -22.94 11.56
CA ALA A 20 -4.84 -21.73 11.68
C ALA A 20 -4.86 -20.89 10.39
N ILE A 21 -3.74 -20.83 9.65
CA ILE A 21 -3.69 -20.16 8.33
C ILE A 21 -4.54 -20.92 7.30
N GLU A 22 -4.42 -22.26 7.26
CA GLU A 22 -5.12 -23.11 6.31
C GLU A 22 -6.63 -23.17 6.55
N SER A 23 -7.06 -23.11 7.82
CA SER A 23 -8.47 -23.14 8.21
C SER A 23 -9.20 -21.81 8.00
N ALA A 24 -8.46 -20.69 7.89
CA ALA A 24 -9.02 -19.34 7.75
C ALA A 24 -8.28 -18.52 6.66
N PRO A 25 -8.28 -18.97 5.40
CA PRO A 25 -7.47 -18.34 4.33
C PRO A 25 -7.93 -16.93 3.95
N THR A 26 -9.17 -16.55 4.29
CA THR A 26 -9.77 -15.23 4.01
C THR A 26 -9.63 -14.26 5.18
N ASP A 27 -9.20 -14.74 6.34
CA ASP A 27 -9.15 -13.94 7.55
C ASP A 27 -7.95 -12.98 7.58
N GLY A 28 -8.13 -11.87 8.29
CA GLY A 28 -7.05 -10.94 8.55
C GLY A 28 -5.97 -11.55 9.47
N PRO A 29 -4.73 -11.05 9.43
CA PRO A 29 -3.64 -11.56 10.26
C PRO A 29 -3.99 -11.65 11.75
N ASP A 30 -4.73 -10.67 12.28
CA ASP A 30 -5.05 -10.59 13.69
C ASP A 30 -6.16 -11.57 14.13
N GLU A 31 -6.98 -12.04 13.20
CA GLU A 31 -7.94 -13.13 13.43
C GLU A 31 -7.22 -14.47 13.40
N ILE A 32 -6.39 -14.72 12.37
CA ILE A 32 -5.56 -15.93 12.28
C ILE A 32 -4.69 -16.09 13.53
N VAL A 33 -4.07 -15.00 14.00
CA VAL A 33 -3.28 -15.01 15.25
C VAL A 33 -4.13 -15.36 16.47
N ARG A 34 -5.36 -14.87 16.56
CA ARG A 34 -6.27 -15.22 17.67
C ARG A 34 -6.65 -16.70 17.61
N THR A 35 -6.98 -17.20 16.42
CA THR A 35 -7.28 -18.62 16.19
C THR A 35 -6.11 -19.50 16.58
N ALA A 36 -4.90 -19.19 16.11
CA ALA A 36 -3.69 -19.94 16.44
C ALA A 36 -3.39 -19.98 17.95
N ILE A 37 -3.57 -18.86 18.65
CA ILE A 37 -3.35 -18.80 20.11
C ILE A 37 -4.37 -19.69 20.83
N ARG A 38 -5.66 -19.58 20.46
CA ARG A 38 -6.74 -20.38 21.04
C ARG A 38 -6.55 -21.89 20.77
N GLU A 39 -6.10 -22.25 19.56
CA GLU A 39 -5.83 -23.64 19.20
C GLU A 39 -4.62 -24.20 19.94
N GLY A 40 -3.56 -23.40 20.09
CA GLY A 40 -2.40 -23.80 20.90
C GLY A 40 -2.77 -24.05 22.36
N GLU A 41 -3.59 -23.17 22.95
CA GLU A 41 -4.15 -23.37 24.29
C GLU A 41 -4.96 -24.67 24.39
N ALA A 42 -5.85 -24.95 23.43
CA ALA A 42 -6.66 -26.17 23.39
C ALA A 42 -5.81 -27.46 23.24
N GLN A 43 -4.67 -27.37 22.56
CA GLN A 43 -3.75 -28.49 22.31
C GLN A 43 -2.64 -28.61 23.38
N ASN A 44 -2.65 -27.76 24.41
CA ASN A 44 -1.57 -27.64 25.42
C ASN A 44 -0.19 -27.32 24.83
N VAL A 45 -0.15 -26.62 23.70
CA VAL A 45 1.09 -26.14 23.07
C VAL A 45 1.39 -24.72 23.58
N PRO A 46 2.56 -24.48 24.21
CA PRO A 46 2.90 -23.16 24.72
C PRO A 46 3.15 -22.19 23.56
N MET A 47 2.20 -21.28 23.34
CA MET A 47 2.28 -20.31 22.25
C MET A 47 3.24 -19.17 22.58
N PRO A 48 4.03 -18.68 21.60
CA PRO A 48 4.89 -17.52 21.80
C PRO A 48 4.06 -16.22 21.86
N THR A 49 4.74 -15.09 22.00
CA THR A 49 4.07 -13.78 21.99
C THR A 49 3.25 -13.56 20.71
N ARG A 50 2.10 -12.89 20.85
CA ARG A 50 1.20 -12.51 19.75
C ARG A 50 1.94 -11.90 18.55
N GLU A 51 2.91 -11.03 18.82
CA GLU A 51 3.73 -10.38 17.80
C GLU A 51 4.60 -11.38 17.02
N LYS A 52 5.13 -12.42 17.68
CA LYS A 52 5.93 -13.46 17.03
C LYS A 52 5.06 -14.35 16.15
N VAL A 53 3.87 -14.73 16.62
CA VAL A 53 2.85 -15.45 15.82
C VAL A 53 2.48 -14.62 14.60
N ARG A 54 2.16 -13.34 14.79
CA ARG A 54 1.77 -12.43 13.71
C ARG A 54 2.83 -12.32 12.61
N ARG A 55 4.11 -12.22 12.98
CA ARG A 55 5.21 -12.22 12.01
C ARG A 55 5.28 -13.50 11.20
N PHE A 56 5.06 -14.65 11.83
CA PHE A 56 5.05 -15.93 11.13
C PHE A 56 3.85 -16.03 10.18
N VAL A 57 2.66 -15.66 10.63
CA VAL A 57 1.43 -15.60 9.81
C VAL A 57 1.65 -14.74 8.56
N LEU A 58 2.16 -13.51 8.72
CA LEU A 58 2.44 -12.61 7.60
C LEU A 58 3.52 -13.12 6.64
N ALA A 59 4.46 -13.95 7.11
CA ALA A 59 5.51 -14.51 6.28
C ALA A 59 5.05 -15.74 5.47
N ARG A 60 4.02 -16.45 5.94
CA ARG A 60 3.57 -17.73 5.36
C ARG A 60 2.27 -17.64 4.58
N ARG A 61 1.33 -16.80 5.02
CA ARG A 61 0.04 -16.66 4.33
C ARG A 61 0.21 -15.98 2.97
N GLU A 62 -0.72 -16.25 2.07
CA GLU A 62 -0.86 -15.47 0.85
C GLU A 62 -1.28 -14.02 1.19
N PRO A 63 -0.62 -12.98 0.66
CA PRO A 63 -1.05 -11.61 0.86
C PRO A 63 -2.46 -11.40 0.30
N ARG A 64 -3.41 -11.06 1.19
CA ARG A 64 -4.81 -10.85 0.84
C ARG A 64 -5.42 -9.75 1.70
N LEU A 65 -6.28 -8.91 1.12
CA LEU A 65 -7.19 -8.04 1.86
C LEU A 65 -8.27 -8.88 2.54
N THR A 66 -8.75 -8.41 3.68
CA THR A 66 -9.98 -8.96 4.28
C THR A 66 -11.17 -8.62 3.38
N ASP A 67 -12.25 -9.40 3.46
CA ASP A 67 -13.46 -9.13 2.67
C ASP A 67 -14.04 -7.73 2.94
N GLU A 68 -13.97 -7.26 4.19
CA GLU A 68 -14.33 -5.88 4.56
C GLU A 68 -13.55 -4.85 3.73
N LEU A 69 -12.22 -4.98 3.67
CA LEU A 69 -11.37 -4.04 2.94
C LEU A 69 -11.50 -4.20 1.43
N ALA A 70 -11.60 -5.44 0.93
CA ALA A 70 -11.78 -5.71 -0.49
C ALA A 70 -13.13 -5.21 -1.02
N SER A 71 -14.15 -5.10 -0.17
CA SER A 71 -15.47 -4.59 -0.55
C SER A 71 -15.51 -3.08 -0.84
N LEU A 72 -14.48 -2.33 -0.41
CA LEU A 72 -14.42 -0.87 -0.53
C LEU A 72 -14.51 -0.40 -1.99
N ALA A 73 -13.80 -1.07 -2.90
CA ALA A 73 -13.74 -0.76 -4.33
C ALA A 73 -12.92 -1.81 -5.10
N ASN A 74 -12.94 -1.77 -6.44
CA ASN A 74 -12.04 -2.58 -7.26
C ASN A 74 -10.59 -2.07 -7.14
N LEU A 75 -10.42 -0.75 -7.21
CA LEU A 75 -9.16 -0.07 -6.95
C LEU A 75 -9.22 0.71 -5.65
N ILE A 76 -8.21 0.56 -4.80
CA ILE A 76 -8.12 1.26 -3.52
C ILE A 76 -6.81 2.04 -3.49
N VAL A 77 -6.90 3.35 -3.30
CA VAL A 77 -5.75 4.19 -3.00
C VAL A 77 -5.49 4.13 -1.50
N ASP A 78 -4.24 3.92 -1.10
CA ASP A 78 -3.84 3.94 0.30
C ASP A 78 -2.51 4.68 0.47
N HIS A 79 -2.28 5.22 1.66
CA HIS A 79 -1.11 6.02 1.98
C HIS A 79 -0.36 5.44 3.17
N THR A 80 0.97 5.40 3.08
CA THR A 80 1.82 5.12 4.25
C THR A 80 3.14 5.87 4.13
N VAL A 81 3.74 6.22 5.26
CA VAL A 81 5.14 6.66 5.27
C VAL A 81 6.06 5.45 5.33
N LEU A 82 7.17 5.48 4.60
CA LEU A 82 8.19 4.44 4.65
C LEU A 82 9.32 4.84 5.59
N GLU A 83 9.78 3.91 6.43
CA GLU A 83 10.97 4.11 7.25
C GLU A 83 12.26 3.90 6.43
N LEU A 84 12.46 4.79 5.46
CA LEU A 84 13.62 4.86 4.57
C LEU A 84 14.16 6.29 4.53
N PRO A 85 15.49 6.49 4.59
CA PRO A 85 16.09 7.81 4.41
C PRO A 85 16.12 8.18 2.93
N VAL A 86 15.45 9.29 2.59
CA VAL A 86 15.39 9.79 1.21
C VAL A 86 15.83 11.25 1.18
N ASP A 87 16.69 11.56 0.22
CA ASP A 87 17.02 12.93 -0.16
C ASP A 87 16.25 13.31 -1.43
N PHE A 88 15.32 14.25 -1.28
CA PHE A 88 14.54 14.79 -2.40
C PHE A 88 15.24 15.97 -3.10
N GLY A 89 16.53 16.20 -2.84
CA GLY A 89 17.30 17.33 -3.40
C GLY A 89 17.05 18.66 -2.68
N THR A 90 16.48 18.61 -1.46
CA THR A 90 16.06 19.81 -0.70
C THR A 90 17.03 20.16 0.44
N GLY A 91 18.12 19.40 0.57
CA GLY A 91 19.07 19.51 1.69
C GLY A 91 18.59 18.88 3.00
N MET A 92 17.39 18.27 3.02
CA MET A 92 16.87 17.54 4.16
C MET A 92 16.62 16.06 3.81
N ILE A 93 17.01 15.17 4.72
CA ILE A 93 16.72 13.74 4.65
C ILE A 93 15.43 13.46 5.40
N GLU A 94 14.45 12.86 4.73
CA GLU A 94 13.14 12.60 5.29
C GLU A 94 12.62 11.21 4.93
N ARG A 95 11.59 10.78 5.67
CA ARG A 95 10.83 9.57 5.37
C ARG A 95 9.81 9.89 4.28
N PRO A 96 9.83 9.17 3.15
CA PRO A 96 8.93 9.47 2.05
C PRO A 96 7.50 9.01 2.35
N LEU A 97 6.55 9.69 1.73
CA LEU A 97 5.20 9.18 1.57
C LEU A 97 5.18 8.18 0.41
N ALA A 98 4.57 7.02 0.63
CA ALA A 98 4.17 6.08 -0.41
C ALA A 98 2.66 6.18 -0.60
N THR A 99 2.25 6.48 -1.84
CA THR A 99 0.87 6.35 -2.28
C THR A 99 0.78 5.10 -3.14
N VAL A 100 -0.02 4.14 -2.72
CA VAL A 100 -0.20 2.88 -3.44
C VAL A 100 -1.59 2.86 -4.08
N VAL A 101 -1.70 2.13 -5.18
CA VAL A 101 -2.98 1.67 -5.71
C VAL A 101 -3.00 0.16 -5.59
N ILE A 102 -4.03 -0.35 -4.94
CA ILE A 102 -4.27 -1.76 -4.70
C ILE A 102 -5.43 -2.19 -5.58
N ASP A 103 -5.25 -3.26 -6.34
CA ASP A 103 -6.35 -3.99 -6.96
C ASP A 103 -6.88 -5.03 -5.96
N ALA A 104 -8.10 -4.81 -5.48
CA ALA A 104 -8.76 -5.66 -4.51
C ALA A 104 -9.25 -6.99 -5.11
N THR A 105 -9.36 -7.10 -6.43
CA THR A 105 -9.81 -8.32 -7.11
C THR A 105 -8.70 -9.39 -7.12
N ILE A 106 -7.44 -8.96 -7.30
CA ILE A 106 -6.25 -9.82 -7.30
C ILE A 106 -5.38 -9.66 -6.05
N HIS A 107 -5.78 -8.80 -5.11
CA HIS A 107 -5.11 -8.55 -3.84
C HIS A 107 -3.64 -8.10 -3.96
N ARG A 108 -3.35 -7.19 -4.90
CA ARG A 108 -1.98 -6.75 -5.19
C ARG A 108 -1.86 -5.24 -5.30
N ILE A 109 -0.66 -4.74 -5.00
CA ILE A 109 -0.30 -3.36 -5.31
C ILE A 109 0.03 -3.30 -6.81
N VAL A 110 -0.75 -2.53 -7.56
CA VAL A 110 -0.63 -2.37 -9.02
C VAL A 110 0.05 -1.07 -9.42
N ALA A 111 0.12 -0.10 -8.50
CA ALA A 111 0.94 1.10 -8.67
C ALA A 111 1.46 1.65 -7.36
N LEU A 112 2.54 2.41 -7.45
CA LEU A 112 3.20 3.05 -6.33
C LEU A 112 3.84 4.36 -6.81
N GLU A 113 3.56 5.44 -6.08
CA GLU A 113 4.28 6.70 -6.17
C GLU A 113 4.97 7.02 -4.84
N ILE A 114 6.19 7.56 -4.94
CA ILE A 114 6.98 8.01 -3.80
C ILE A 114 7.09 9.52 -3.86
N SER A 115 6.71 10.20 -2.78
CA SER A 115 6.67 11.65 -2.75
C SER A 115 7.11 12.25 -1.41
N ARG A 116 7.45 13.53 -1.48
CA ARG A 116 7.59 14.43 -0.33
C ARG A 116 6.23 15.01 0.05
N GLY A 117 6.09 15.42 1.31
CA GLY A 117 4.91 16.16 1.77
C GLY A 117 3.68 15.28 2.02
N PRO A 118 2.55 15.88 2.43
CA PRO A 118 1.31 15.14 2.70
C PRO A 118 0.71 14.56 1.40
N PRO A 119 -0.26 13.63 1.50
CA PRO A 119 -1.05 13.22 0.35
C PRO A 119 -1.66 14.42 -0.39
N SER A 120 -1.69 14.35 -1.72
CA SER A 120 -2.25 15.40 -2.58
C SER A 120 -3.02 14.79 -3.74
N THR A 121 -3.95 15.56 -4.30
CA THR A 121 -4.78 15.14 -5.44
C THR A 121 -3.90 14.70 -6.61
N LYS A 122 -2.82 15.43 -6.85
CA LYS A 122 -1.88 15.17 -7.93
C LYS A 122 -1.14 13.84 -7.77
N ILE A 123 -0.67 13.51 -6.56
CA ILE A 123 0.02 12.23 -6.32
C ILE A 123 -0.96 11.07 -6.51
N ILE A 124 -2.20 11.22 -6.05
CA ILE A 124 -3.27 10.24 -6.25
C ILE A 124 -3.55 10.04 -7.75
N ALA A 125 -3.73 11.13 -8.50
CA ALA A 125 -3.97 11.08 -9.94
C ALA A 125 -2.82 10.40 -10.70
N SER A 126 -1.56 10.72 -10.37
CA SER A 126 -0.38 10.06 -10.95
C SER A 126 -0.37 8.56 -10.66
N SER A 127 -0.67 8.18 -9.41
CA SER A 127 -0.69 6.77 -8.97
C SER A 127 -1.80 5.98 -9.68
N LEU A 128 -3.00 6.56 -9.80
CA LEU A 128 -4.12 5.97 -10.55
C LEU A 128 -3.78 5.84 -12.04
N ARG A 129 -3.17 6.86 -12.65
CA ARG A 129 -2.72 6.78 -14.04
C ARG A 129 -1.74 5.63 -14.25
N ALA A 130 -0.76 5.48 -13.36
CA ALA A 130 0.20 4.38 -13.43
C ALA A 130 -0.48 3.01 -13.31
N ALA A 131 -1.46 2.88 -12.41
CA ALA A 131 -2.22 1.64 -12.22
C ALA A 131 -3.03 1.23 -13.47
N LEU A 132 -3.57 2.21 -14.19
CA LEU A 132 -4.40 1.98 -15.37
C LEU A 132 -3.60 1.80 -16.67
N GLY A 133 -2.27 2.01 -16.61
CA GLY A 133 -1.31 1.79 -17.69
C GLY A 133 -1.64 2.44 -19.04
N PRO A 134 -0.91 2.09 -20.11
CA PRO A 134 -1.36 2.26 -21.49
C PRO A 134 -2.47 1.24 -21.83
N ALA A 135 -3.31 1.53 -22.82
CA ALA A 135 -4.46 0.68 -23.16
C ALA A 135 -3.93 -0.57 -23.82
N ARG A 136 -3.74 -1.64 -23.05
CA ARG A 136 -3.42 -2.96 -23.58
C ARG A 136 -4.72 -3.66 -23.94
N LYS A 137 -4.69 -4.51 -24.97
CA LYS A 137 -5.83 -5.40 -25.28
C LYS A 137 -6.13 -6.26 -24.05
N PRO A 138 -7.41 -6.39 -23.64
CA PRO A 138 -7.77 -7.18 -22.47
C PRO A 138 -7.41 -8.65 -22.66
N GLU A 139 -6.45 -9.13 -21.87
CA GLU A 139 -6.34 -10.55 -21.55
C GLU A 139 -7.24 -10.81 -20.33
N GLY A 140 -8.54 -10.95 -20.59
CA GLY A 140 -9.58 -11.16 -19.58
C GLY A 140 -10.40 -9.92 -19.23
N GLU A 141 -11.63 -10.14 -18.75
CA GLU A 141 -12.55 -9.10 -18.29
C GLU A 141 -12.15 -8.58 -16.90
N HIS A 142 -11.09 -7.78 -16.81
CA HIS A 142 -10.85 -6.96 -15.62
C HIS A 142 -11.68 -5.68 -15.71
N VAL A 143 -12.90 -5.73 -15.17
CA VAL A 143 -13.79 -4.57 -15.13
C VAL A 143 -13.54 -3.77 -13.85
N ILE A 144 -13.10 -2.53 -14.02
CA ILE A 144 -12.98 -1.57 -12.91
C ILE A 144 -14.23 -0.69 -12.93
N GLU A 145 -15.02 -0.76 -11.87
CA GLU A 145 -16.26 0.02 -11.74
C GLU A 145 -16.19 1.02 -10.60
N ARG A 146 -15.41 0.69 -9.55
CA ARG A 146 -15.33 1.44 -8.30
C ARG A 146 -13.88 1.75 -7.95
N ILE A 147 -13.62 2.99 -7.56
CA ILE A 147 -12.34 3.43 -6.98
C ILE A 147 -12.61 3.98 -5.58
N ALA A 148 -11.86 3.51 -4.57
CA ALA A 148 -11.86 4.08 -3.23
C ALA A 148 -10.64 4.98 -3.04
N VAL A 149 -10.86 6.22 -2.62
CA VAL A 149 -9.78 7.20 -2.44
C VAL A 149 -9.91 7.89 -1.07
N PRO A 150 -8.84 7.90 -0.26
CA PRO A 150 -8.75 8.73 0.94
C PRO A 150 -8.98 10.20 0.61
N ARG A 151 -9.89 10.86 1.32
CA ARG A 151 -10.10 12.29 1.15
C ARG A 151 -8.83 13.06 1.52
N VAL A 152 -8.46 14.02 0.67
CA VAL A 152 -7.35 14.95 0.94
C VAL A 152 -7.83 16.39 0.97
N SER A 153 -7.19 17.20 1.82
CA SER A 153 -7.45 18.65 1.93
C SER A 153 -6.68 19.43 0.86
N ASP A 154 -6.95 19.12 -0.40
CA ASP A 154 -6.29 19.69 -1.57
C ASP A 154 -7.31 20.48 -2.42
N LYS A 155 -6.94 21.67 -2.90
CA LYS A 155 -7.82 22.55 -3.69
C LYS A 155 -8.30 21.89 -4.99
N ASP A 156 -7.50 20.97 -5.53
CA ASP A 156 -7.78 20.32 -6.82
C ASP A 156 -8.62 19.03 -6.63
N TRP A 157 -8.98 18.67 -5.38
CA TRP A 157 -9.80 17.49 -5.08
C TRP A 157 -11.10 17.39 -5.90
N PRO A 158 -11.89 18.46 -6.10
CA PRO A 158 -13.08 18.39 -6.96
C PRO A 158 -12.75 17.98 -8.40
N LEU A 159 -11.60 18.41 -8.94
CA LEU A 159 -11.20 18.07 -10.32
C LEU A 159 -10.92 16.57 -10.47
N LEU A 160 -10.34 15.94 -9.46
CA LEU A 160 -10.16 14.48 -9.46
C LEU A 160 -11.50 13.75 -9.35
N CYS A 161 -12.41 14.22 -8.49
CA CYS A 161 -13.75 13.63 -8.38
C CYS A 161 -14.49 13.69 -9.71
N ASP A 162 -14.51 14.86 -10.35
CA ASP A 162 -15.15 15.09 -11.65
C ASP A 162 -14.48 14.27 -12.78
N ALA A 163 -13.17 14.01 -12.68
CA ALA A 163 -12.46 13.19 -13.66
C ALA A 163 -12.86 11.71 -13.54
N ILE A 164 -12.98 11.20 -12.32
CA ILE A 164 -13.41 9.82 -12.05
C ILE A 164 -14.88 9.63 -12.47
N ASP A 165 -15.76 10.56 -12.10
CA ASP A 165 -17.18 10.52 -12.47
C ASP A 165 -17.38 10.54 -14.01
N ARG A 166 -16.68 11.44 -14.72
CA ARG A 166 -16.72 11.50 -16.19
C ARG A 166 -16.15 10.27 -16.88
N ALA A 167 -15.34 9.47 -16.18
CA ALA A 167 -14.85 8.19 -16.68
C ALA A 167 -15.88 7.06 -16.54
N GLY A 168 -17.07 7.34 -15.98
CA GLY A 168 -18.09 6.35 -15.68
C GLY A 168 -17.76 5.50 -14.45
N LEU A 169 -16.80 5.93 -13.62
CA LEU A 169 -16.36 5.22 -12.43
C LEU A 169 -17.06 5.75 -11.19
N SER A 170 -17.50 4.85 -10.33
CA SER A 170 -18.02 5.22 -9.02
C SER A 170 -16.88 5.52 -8.06
N LEU A 171 -16.85 6.73 -7.51
CA LEU A 171 -15.89 7.15 -6.49
C LEU A 171 -16.43 6.89 -5.09
N ASN A 172 -15.74 6.06 -4.32
CA ASN A 172 -15.93 5.91 -2.88
C ASN A 172 -14.92 6.76 -2.12
N VAL A 173 -15.36 7.88 -1.55
CA VAL A 173 -14.49 8.75 -0.76
C VAL A 173 -14.34 8.20 0.66
N LEU A 174 -13.11 7.89 1.06
CA LEU A 174 -12.80 7.38 2.39
C LEU A 174 -12.46 8.54 3.32
N GLU A 175 -13.31 8.79 4.31
CA GLU A 175 -13.03 9.71 5.41
C GLU A 175 -12.07 9.02 6.41
N VAL A 176 -10.78 9.11 6.13
CA VAL A 176 -9.74 8.48 6.94
C VAL A 176 -9.31 9.40 8.09
N GLY A 177 -9.46 8.91 9.31
CA GLY A 177 -8.85 9.55 10.48
C GLY A 177 -7.33 9.29 10.55
N PRO A 178 -6.66 9.75 11.63
CA PRO A 178 -5.21 9.56 11.83
C PRO A 178 -4.73 8.09 11.84
N TYR A 179 -5.66 7.15 12.01
CA TYR A 179 -5.43 5.70 12.02
C TYR A 179 -6.04 4.98 10.81
N GLY A 180 -6.66 5.71 9.88
CA GLY A 180 -7.31 5.17 8.69
C GLY A 180 -6.33 4.88 7.56
N HIS A 181 -5.27 5.67 7.45
CA HIS A 181 -4.20 5.47 6.46
C HIS A 181 -3.48 4.14 6.68
N GLY A 182 -3.01 3.54 5.60
CA GLY A 182 -2.16 2.35 5.56
C GLY A 182 -2.85 1.06 6.01
N ARG A 183 -4.17 1.08 6.25
CA ARG A 183 -4.93 -0.10 6.67
C ARG A 183 -4.89 -1.20 5.61
N CYS A 184 -4.99 -0.85 4.32
CA CYS A 184 -5.00 -1.84 3.24
C CYS A 184 -3.59 -2.40 3.02
N ILE A 185 -2.56 -1.54 3.04
CA ILE A 185 -1.16 -1.98 2.96
C ILE A 185 -0.80 -2.89 4.13
N GLU A 186 -1.17 -2.51 5.37
CA GLU A 186 -0.90 -3.33 6.54
C GLU A 186 -1.67 -4.66 6.49
N ALA A 187 -2.91 -4.64 6.00
CA ALA A 187 -3.68 -5.85 5.80
C ALA A 187 -3.08 -6.77 4.73
N LEU A 188 -2.40 -6.25 3.70
CA LEU A 188 -1.72 -7.07 2.69
C LEU A 188 -0.35 -7.58 3.17
N LEU A 189 0.50 -6.65 3.59
CA LEU A 189 1.94 -6.85 3.76
C LEU A 189 2.40 -6.85 5.22
N GLY A 190 1.49 -6.55 6.16
CA GLY A 190 1.84 -6.28 7.55
C GLY A 190 2.54 -4.94 7.74
N GLN A 191 3.17 -4.75 8.90
CA GLN A 191 3.86 -3.49 9.24
C GLN A 191 5.27 -3.38 8.66
N ARG A 192 5.82 -4.48 8.13
CA ARG A 192 7.20 -4.53 7.65
C ARG A 192 7.34 -5.50 6.49
N GLN A 193 8.02 -5.06 5.43
CA GLN A 193 8.20 -5.82 4.19
C GLN A 193 9.60 -5.59 3.61
N GLU A 194 10.35 -6.66 3.34
CA GLU A 194 11.76 -6.63 2.88
C GLU A 194 12.66 -5.61 3.62
N GLY A 195 12.53 -5.57 4.95
CA GLY A 195 13.31 -4.65 5.78
C GLY A 195 12.76 -3.22 5.89
N MET A 196 11.76 -2.85 5.08
CA MET A 196 11.07 -1.55 5.12
C MET A 196 9.92 -1.59 6.11
N ARG A 197 9.84 -0.62 7.03
CA ARG A 197 8.70 -0.51 7.94
C ARG A 197 7.72 0.54 7.42
N PHE A 198 6.44 0.20 7.46
CA PHE A 198 5.35 1.11 7.13
C PHE A 198 4.93 1.88 8.40
N ARG A 199 4.70 3.18 8.25
CA ARG A 199 4.38 4.11 9.34
C ARG A 199 3.14 4.94 8.98
N PRO A 200 1.94 4.35 8.97
CA PRO A 200 0.74 5.06 8.51
C PRO A 200 0.39 6.28 9.37
N ARG A 201 0.70 6.23 10.68
CA ARG A 201 0.52 7.34 11.62
C ARG A 201 1.36 8.59 11.31
N LEU A 202 2.30 8.52 10.37
CA LEU A 202 3.11 9.65 9.94
C LEU A 202 2.62 10.30 8.64
N VAL A 203 1.58 9.77 8.00
CA VAL A 203 1.07 10.27 6.71
C VAL A 203 0.66 11.74 6.81
N GLU A 204 -0.10 12.09 7.84
CA GLU A 204 -0.54 13.47 8.11
C GLU A 204 0.42 14.24 9.02
N ALA A 205 1.56 13.64 9.39
CA ALA A 205 2.52 14.31 10.25
C ALA A 205 3.25 15.44 9.52
N SER A 206 3.61 16.47 10.27
CA SER A 206 4.44 17.58 9.78
C SER A 206 5.77 17.08 9.20
N PRO A 207 6.37 17.81 8.24
CA PRO A 207 7.66 17.46 7.66
C PRO A 207 8.75 17.20 8.72
N ASP A 208 8.80 18.00 9.79
CA ASP A 208 9.78 17.84 10.87
C ASP A 208 9.69 16.48 11.56
N ARG A 209 8.48 15.95 11.76
CA ARG A 209 8.28 14.62 12.34
C ARG A 209 8.66 13.49 11.39
N ARG A 210 8.73 13.77 10.09
CA ARG A 210 9.19 12.83 9.06
C ARG A 210 10.68 12.94 8.79
N SER A 211 11.32 14.03 9.19
CA SER A 211 12.78 14.20 9.10
C SER A 211 13.54 13.08 9.82
N ILE A 212 14.69 12.71 9.27
CA ILE A 212 15.61 11.74 9.86
C ILE A 212 16.87 12.49 10.28
N LEU A 213 17.25 12.35 11.55
CA LEU A 213 18.49 12.93 12.03
C LEU A 213 19.68 12.26 11.29
N PRO A 214 20.73 13.03 10.93
CA PRO A 214 21.90 12.53 10.18
C PRO A 214 22.71 11.41 10.86
N ARG A 215 22.29 10.92 12.03
CA ARG A 215 22.95 9.87 12.81
C ARG A 215 22.60 8.45 12.34
N SER A 216 21.78 8.29 11.29
CA SER A 216 21.54 6.96 10.73
C SER A 216 22.77 6.50 9.95
N SER A 217 23.26 5.30 10.23
CA SER A 217 24.32 4.60 9.46
C SER A 217 23.94 4.28 8.01
N HIS A 218 22.77 4.75 7.55
CA HIS A 218 22.24 4.51 6.21
C HIS A 218 22.51 5.73 5.34
N VAL A 219 23.14 5.48 4.18
CA VAL A 219 23.29 6.47 3.11
C VAL A 219 21.89 6.75 2.54
N PRO A 220 21.44 8.01 2.50
CA PRO A 220 20.15 8.36 1.92
C PRO A 220 20.14 8.02 0.42
N LEU A 221 19.00 7.57 -0.06
CA LEU A 221 18.76 7.37 -1.49
C LEU A 221 18.11 8.62 -2.07
N ASP A 222 18.35 8.90 -3.35
CA ASP A 222 17.54 9.86 -4.08
C ASP A 222 16.11 9.31 -4.30
N ALA A 223 15.20 10.18 -4.73
CA ALA A 223 13.79 9.85 -4.91
C ALA A 223 13.57 8.73 -5.94
N GLU A 224 14.34 8.71 -7.03
CA GLU A 224 14.20 7.74 -8.13
C GLU A 224 14.66 6.35 -7.68
N ARG A 225 15.87 6.24 -7.11
CA ARG A 225 16.39 5.00 -6.54
C ARG A 225 15.51 4.47 -5.42
N THR A 226 14.90 5.36 -4.63
CA THR A 226 13.94 4.95 -3.62
C THR A 226 12.71 4.33 -4.27
N ARG A 227 12.14 4.96 -5.31
CA ARG A 227 10.99 4.42 -6.03
C ARG A 227 11.29 3.03 -6.57
N ASP A 228 12.41 2.85 -7.26
CA ASP A 228 12.79 1.56 -7.86
C ASP A 228 13.02 0.48 -6.80
N LEU A 229 13.71 0.84 -5.70
CA LEU A 229 13.93 -0.08 -4.59
C LEU A 229 12.61 -0.54 -3.97
N VAL A 230 11.67 0.39 -3.75
CA VAL A 230 10.39 0.06 -3.14
C VAL A 230 9.55 -0.77 -4.10
N LYS A 231 9.45 -0.41 -5.39
CA LYS A 231 8.75 -1.22 -6.41
C LYS A 231 9.28 -2.65 -6.46
N ALA A 232 10.60 -2.82 -6.55
CA ALA A 232 11.23 -4.14 -6.59
C ALA A 232 10.92 -4.97 -5.32
N ARG A 233 10.93 -4.35 -4.13
CA ARG A 233 10.64 -5.03 -2.86
C ARG A 233 9.16 -5.36 -2.66
N LEU A 234 8.29 -4.55 -3.24
CA LEU A 234 6.84 -4.75 -3.19
C LEU A 234 6.32 -5.56 -4.38
N LYS A 235 7.18 -5.92 -5.34
CA LYS A 235 6.84 -6.62 -6.58
C LYS A 235 5.76 -5.87 -7.37
N VAL A 236 5.93 -4.55 -7.48
CA VAL A 236 5.09 -3.70 -8.32
C VAL A 236 5.76 -3.67 -9.69
N ASP A 237 5.12 -4.27 -10.68
CA ASP A 237 5.63 -4.33 -12.04
C ASP A 237 5.22 -3.04 -12.80
N ASP A 238 6.14 -2.49 -13.59
CA ASP A 238 5.84 -1.32 -14.43
C ASP A 238 4.92 -1.68 -15.61
N ASP A 239 4.81 -2.97 -15.92
CA ASP A 239 4.06 -3.51 -17.05
C ASP A 239 2.67 -4.06 -16.69
N THR A 240 2.28 -4.08 -15.41
CA THR A 240 0.98 -4.63 -14.96
C THR A 240 -0.17 -3.64 -15.02
N GLY A 241 -0.05 -2.58 -15.84
CA GLY A 241 -1.15 -1.66 -16.07
C GLY A 241 -2.43 -2.44 -16.33
N LEU A 242 -3.44 -2.25 -15.48
CA LEU A 242 -4.69 -2.99 -15.57
C LEU A 242 -5.23 -2.74 -16.97
N SER A 243 -5.43 -3.81 -17.74
CA SER A 243 -6.12 -3.71 -19.01
C SER A 243 -7.59 -3.52 -18.68
N CYS A 244 -7.96 -2.26 -18.56
CA CYS A 244 -9.32 -1.86 -18.30
C CYS A 244 -9.88 -1.39 -19.63
N ASP A 245 -11.06 -1.89 -20.01
CA ASP A 245 -11.91 -1.30 -21.06
C ASP A 245 -12.55 0.00 -20.56
N LEU A 246 -11.81 0.81 -19.79
CA LEU A 246 -12.27 2.12 -19.34
C LEU A 246 -12.44 2.99 -20.57
N THR A 247 -13.71 3.17 -20.87
CA THR A 247 -14.26 3.96 -21.96
C THR A 247 -13.76 5.40 -21.85
N GLY A 248 -12.68 5.72 -22.58
CA GLY A 248 -12.41 7.08 -23.02
C GLY A 248 -10.95 7.53 -22.89
N PRO A 249 -10.29 7.97 -23.99
CA PRO A 249 -9.05 8.75 -23.91
C PRO A 249 -9.14 9.98 -22.97
N CYS A 250 -10.36 10.47 -22.69
CA CYS A 250 -10.62 11.61 -21.81
C CYS A 250 -10.21 11.38 -20.34
N PHE A 251 -10.39 10.18 -19.77
CA PHE A 251 -10.02 9.97 -18.36
C PHE A 251 -8.52 10.03 -18.16
N ARG A 252 -7.77 9.39 -19.08
CA ARG A 252 -6.30 9.46 -19.06
C ARG A 252 -5.79 10.86 -19.34
N GLU A 253 -6.34 11.57 -20.32
CA GLU A 253 -5.99 12.98 -20.54
C GLU A 253 -6.23 13.85 -19.31
N LEU A 254 -7.30 13.59 -18.55
CA LEU A 254 -7.59 14.33 -17.31
C LEU A 254 -6.60 13.97 -16.20
N LEU A 255 -6.26 12.70 -16.03
CA LEU A 255 -5.21 12.28 -15.09
C LEU A 255 -3.83 12.82 -15.53
N ASP A 256 -3.56 12.89 -16.83
CA ASP A 256 -2.35 13.50 -17.38
C ASP A 256 -2.30 14.99 -17.10
N ARG A 257 -3.41 15.72 -17.25
CA ARG A 257 -3.50 17.14 -16.88
C ARG A 257 -3.26 17.34 -15.39
N LEU A 258 -3.91 16.54 -14.54
CA LEU A 258 -3.76 16.63 -13.09
C LEU A 258 -2.34 16.24 -12.64
N GLY A 259 -1.73 15.26 -13.30
CA GLY A 259 -0.36 14.81 -13.04
C GLY A 259 0.72 15.76 -13.57
N SER A 260 0.51 16.35 -14.77
CA SER A 260 1.49 17.17 -15.50
C SER A 260 1.59 18.62 -15.02
N LEU A 261 0.73 19.06 -14.11
CA LEU A 261 0.94 20.27 -13.28
C LEU A 261 2.19 20.15 -12.36
N SER A 262 3.10 19.21 -12.64
CA SER A 262 4.40 18.96 -12.02
C SER A 262 5.58 19.71 -12.62
N GLY A 263 5.40 20.48 -13.69
CA GLY A 263 6.52 21.17 -14.35
C GLY A 263 7.12 22.35 -13.59
N ASP A 264 6.36 23.07 -12.75
CA ASP A 264 6.71 24.47 -12.46
C ASP A 264 7.04 24.85 -11.00
N GLN A 265 7.15 23.91 -10.05
CA GLN A 265 7.60 24.25 -8.68
C GLN A 265 8.60 23.26 -8.12
N ALA A 266 9.75 23.19 -8.78
CA ALA A 266 11.03 22.96 -8.12
C ALA A 266 11.88 24.22 -8.34
N SER A 267 11.62 25.25 -7.53
CA SER A 267 12.49 26.40 -7.33
C SER A 267 12.45 26.76 -5.86
#